data_AF-A0A4Y2WLM9-F1
#
_entry.id   AF-A0A4Y2WLM9-F1
#
_cell.length_a   1.000
_cell.length_b   1.000
_cell.length_c   1.000
_cell.angle_alpha   90.00
_cell.angle_beta   90.00
_cell.angle_gamma   90.00
#
_symmetry.space_group_name_H-M   'P 1'
#
loop_
_entity.id
_entity.type
_entity.pdbx_description
1 polymer ?
#
loop_
_entity_poly.entity_id
_entity_poly.type
_entity_poly.pdbx_seq_one_letter_code
_entity_poly.pdbx_strand_id
1 'polypeptide(L)'
;MVKGIDSGDDSGELTLPLTFEGREIVAAAPEGSDFSKIVIRLGGFHLLSSFFGAFGYIMQGSGIKEVLSLIYAPNSLDKMLTGHPYARAFRTHTLLHLTLATIISKKLVIDDDMDANLQNIIEDVKNNTISYNDIENCDEKTEALLY
;
A
#
# COMPACT_ATOMS: atom_id res chain seq x y z
N MET A 1 -17.63 -27.00 31.75
CA MET A 1 -17.83 -27.06 30.29
C MET A 1 -18.96 -26.09 29.93
N VAL A 2 -18.61 -24.85 29.56
CA VAL A 2 -19.54 -23.88 28.96
C VAL A 2 -18.73 -23.11 27.93
N LYS A 3 -19.07 -23.27 26.65
CA LYS A 3 -18.51 -22.52 25.52
C LYS A 3 -19.07 -21.09 25.61
N GLY A 4 -18.17 -20.12 25.71
CA GLY A 4 -18.50 -18.71 25.52
C GLY A 4 -18.83 -18.48 24.05
N ILE A 5 -19.98 -17.87 23.82
CA ILE A 5 -20.50 -17.47 22.51
C ILE A 5 -19.63 -16.31 22.03
N ASP A 6 -18.88 -16.55 20.96
CA ASP A 6 -18.16 -15.51 20.23
C ASP A 6 -19.21 -14.67 19.50
N SER A 7 -19.29 -13.39 19.88
CA SER A 7 -20.13 -12.41 19.23
C SER A 7 -19.52 -12.09 17.88
N GLY A 8 -19.99 -12.79 16.85
CA GLY A 8 -19.69 -12.51 15.45
C GLY A 8 -20.11 -11.08 15.10
N ASP A 9 -19.13 -10.18 15.08
CA ASP A 9 -19.16 -8.96 14.30
C ASP A 9 -18.92 -9.35 12.82
N ASP A 10 -19.95 -9.96 12.23
CA ASP A 10 -19.96 -10.45 10.86
C ASP A 10 -20.45 -9.33 9.94
N SER A 11 -19.75 -8.19 9.97
CA SER A 11 -19.98 -7.07 9.05
C SER A 11 -19.38 -7.38 7.67
N GLY A 12 -19.83 -8.48 7.05
CA GLY A 12 -19.73 -8.74 5.61
C GLY A 12 -18.38 -8.39 4.94
N GLU A 13 -17.25 -8.79 5.54
CA GLU A 13 -15.92 -8.45 5.03
C GLU A 13 -15.50 -9.39 3.87
N LEU A 14 -15.61 -8.90 2.64
CA LEU A 14 -15.11 -9.60 1.45
C LEU A 14 -13.60 -9.41 1.32
N THR A 15 -12.85 -10.52 1.41
CA THR A 15 -11.41 -10.57 1.13
C THR A 15 -11.12 -10.28 -0.36
N LEU A 16 -9.88 -9.92 -0.71
CA LEU A 16 -9.47 -9.66 -2.10
C LEU A 16 -9.97 -10.72 -3.11
N PRO A 17 -9.80 -12.03 -2.85
CA PRO A 17 -10.33 -13.08 -3.72
C PRO A 17 -11.84 -12.94 -3.91
N LEU A 18 -12.60 -12.78 -2.83
CA LEU A 18 -14.05 -12.65 -2.88
C LEU A 18 -14.52 -11.38 -3.61
N THR A 19 -13.78 -10.27 -3.49
CA THR A 19 -14.10 -9.05 -4.23
C THR A 19 -13.80 -9.15 -5.73
N PHE A 20 -12.78 -9.92 -6.10
CA PHE A 20 -12.45 -10.19 -7.49
C PHE A 20 -13.52 -11.08 -8.13
N GLU A 21 -13.87 -12.19 -7.48
CA GLU A 21 -14.94 -13.09 -7.91
C GLU A 21 -16.29 -12.37 -8.00
N GLY A 22 -16.61 -11.53 -7.01
CA GLY A 22 -17.81 -10.71 -7.05
C GLY A 22 -17.82 -9.75 -8.24
N ARG A 23 -16.68 -9.10 -8.55
CA ARG A 23 -16.57 -8.20 -9.72
C ARG A 23 -16.75 -8.96 -11.02
N GLU A 24 -16.23 -10.17 -11.11
CA GLU A 24 -16.39 -11.03 -12.28
C GLU A 24 -17.87 -11.40 -12.49
N ILE A 25 -18.59 -11.73 -11.41
CA ILE A 25 -20.03 -12.00 -11.45
C ILE A 25 -20.82 -10.77 -11.91
N VAL A 26 -20.49 -9.57 -11.39
CA VAL A 26 -21.15 -8.32 -11.81
C VAL A 26 -20.84 -7.98 -13.26
N ALA A 27 -19.60 -8.23 -13.72
CA ALA A 27 -19.18 -7.97 -15.10
C ALA A 27 -19.82 -8.95 -16.11
N ALA A 28 -20.11 -10.19 -15.68
CA ALA A 28 -20.79 -11.20 -16.51
C ALA A 28 -22.33 -11.06 -16.50
N ALA A 29 -22.88 -10.13 -15.71
CA ALA A 29 -24.31 -9.97 -15.57
C ALA A 29 -24.94 -9.31 -16.82
N PRO A 30 -26.11 -9.78 -17.29
CA PRO A 30 -26.84 -9.13 -18.39
C PRO A 30 -27.19 -7.68 -18.06
N GLU A 31 -27.14 -6.79 -19.07
CA GLU A 31 -27.53 -5.40 -18.91
C GLU A 31 -28.99 -5.29 -18.42
N GLY A 32 -29.19 -4.53 -17.34
CA GLY A 32 -30.50 -4.31 -16.72
C GLY A 32 -30.90 -5.33 -15.64
N SER A 33 -30.08 -6.35 -15.40
CA SER A 33 -30.27 -7.27 -14.27
C SER A 33 -30.02 -6.58 -12.93
N ASP A 34 -30.56 -7.14 -11.84
CA ASP A 34 -30.32 -6.57 -10.50
C ASP A 34 -28.86 -6.66 -10.07
N PHE A 35 -28.11 -7.61 -10.64
CA PHE A 35 -26.67 -7.75 -10.41
C PHE A 35 -25.85 -6.65 -11.10
N SER A 36 -26.29 -6.12 -12.25
CA SER A 36 -25.57 -5.03 -12.95
C SER A 36 -25.63 -3.69 -12.21
N LYS A 37 -26.46 -3.60 -11.16
CA LYS A 37 -26.62 -2.41 -10.30
C LYS A 37 -25.75 -2.48 -9.05
N ILE A 38 -25.09 -3.61 -8.79
CA ILE A 38 -24.30 -3.83 -7.58
C ILE A 38 -22.90 -3.24 -7.76
N VAL A 39 -22.50 -2.32 -6.88
CA VAL A 39 -21.14 -1.77 -6.84
C VAL A 39 -20.33 -2.49 -5.76
N ILE A 40 -19.31 -3.23 -6.18
CA ILE A 40 -18.43 -3.97 -5.25
C ILE A 40 -17.28 -3.07 -4.84
N ARG A 41 -17.37 -2.58 -3.60
CA ARG A 41 -16.35 -1.74 -2.99
C ARG A 41 -15.45 -2.61 -2.12
N LEU A 42 -14.19 -2.72 -2.52
CA LEU A 42 -13.15 -3.26 -1.65
C LEU A 42 -12.94 -2.26 -0.50
N GLY A 43 -12.99 -2.71 0.75
CA GLY A 43 -12.59 -1.89 1.88
C GLY A 43 -11.11 -1.50 1.73
N GLY A 44 -10.77 -0.21 1.90
CA GLY A 44 -9.40 0.29 1.75
C GLY A 44 -8.38 -0.44 2.64
N PHE A 45 -8.83 -0.98 3.77
CA PHE A 45 -8.03 -1.81 4.66
C PHE A 45 -7.56 -3.13 4.01
N HIS A 46 -8.43 -3.80 3.25
CA HIS A 46 -8.07 -5.06 2.58
C HIS A 46 -7.14 -4.82 1.39
N LEU A 47 -7.37 -3.76 0.60
CA LEU A 47 -6.47 -3.38 -0.48
C LEU A 47 -5.04 -3.20 0.05
N LEU A 48 -4.93 -2.51 1.18
CA LEU A 48 -3.67 -2.20 1.80
C LEU A 48 -3.01 -3.42 2.46
N SER A 49 -3.79 -4.26 3.15
CA SER A 49 -3.32 -5.56 3.66
C SER A 49 -2.78 -6.45 2.54
N SER A 50 -3.45 -6.49 1.39
CA SER A 50 -3.02 -7.30 0.26
C SER A 50 -1.83 -6.73 -0.49
N PHE A 51 -1.70 -5.40 -0.55
CA PHE A 51 -0.48 -4.75 -1.03
C PHE A 51 0.73 -5.18 -0.20
N PHE A 52 0.62 -5.20 1.13
CA PHE A 52 1.70 -5.70 1.99
C PHE A 52 1.96 -7.20 1.84
N GLY A 53 0.93 -8.00 1.59
CA GLY A 53 1.07 -9.41 1.23
C GLY A 53 1.87 -9.61 -0.06
N ALA A 54 1.58 -8.82 -1.10
CA ALA A 54 2.31 -8.85 -2.37
C ALA A 54 3.77 -8.39 -2.20
N PHE A 55 4.02 -7.38 -1.38
CA PHE A 55 5.38 -6.95 -1.03
C PHE A 55 6.19 -8.07 -0.38
N GLY A 56 5.61 -8.75 0.62
CA GLY A 56 6.24 -9.91 1.26
C GLY A 56 6.53 -11.05 0.28
N TYR A 57 5.63 -11.27 -0.69
CA TYR A 57 5.82 -12.26 -1.75
C TYR A 57 6.96 -11.89 -2.71
N ILE A 58 6.96 -10.66 -3.25
CA ILE A 58 7.99 -10.18 -4.19
C ILE A 58 9.38 -10.22 -3.55
N MET A 59 9.46 -9.94 -2.26
CA MET A 59 10.73 -9.85 -1.53
C MET A 59 11.15 -11.16 -0.87
N GLN A 60 10.43 -12.24 -1.14
CA GLN A 60 10.83 -13.56 -0.69
C GLN A 60 12.19 -13.94 -1.30
N GLY A 61 13.11 -14.42 -0.46
CA GLY A 61 14.47 -14.79 -0.89
C GLY A 61 15.46 -13.62 -1.01
N SER A 62 15.06 -12.38 -0.73
CA SER A 62 15.93 -11.19 -0.81
C SER A 62 16.88 -11.00 0.39
N GLY A 63 16.78 -11.83 1.43
CA GLY A 63 17.49 -11.60 2.70
C GLY A 63 16.79 -10.61 3.65
N ILE A 64 15.66 -10.01 3.22
CA ILE A 64 14.97 -9.00 4.03
C ILE A 64 14.27 -9.61 5.23
N LYS A 65 13.85 -10.87 5.14
CA LYS A 65 13.28 -11.60 6.27
C LYS A 65 14.31 -11.72 7.42
N GLU A 66 15.57 -11.92 7.08
CA GLU A 66 16.70 -12.06 7.97
C GLU A 66 17.08 -10.71 8.60
N VAL A 67 16.97 -9.61 7.86
CA VAL A 67 17.16 -8.26 8.44
C VAL A 67 16.02 -7.91 9.40
N LEU A 68 14.79 -8.24 9.03
CA LEU A 68 13.63 -7.94 9.87
C LEU A 68 13.54 -8.83 11.11
N SER A 69 14.16 -10.02 11.11
CA SER A 69 14.25 -10.86 12.31
C SER A 69 15.13 -10.28 13.42
N LEU A 70 15.94 -9.25 13.12
CA LEU A 70 16.71 -8.50 14.13
C LEU A 70 15.83 -7.60 15.00
N ILE A 71 14.69 -7.16 14.47
CA ILE A 71 13.79 -6.19 15.13
C ILE A 71 12.47 -6.81 15.57
N TYR A 72 12.05 -7.92 14.96
CA TYR A 72 10.80 -8.61 15.28
C TYR A 72 11.02 -10.10 15.54
N ALA A 73 10.21 -10.66 16.44
CA ALA A 73 10.17 -12.10 16.66
C ALA A 73 9.72 -12.85 15.40
N PRO A 74 10.33 -13.99 15.05
CA PRO A 74 10.09 -14.71 13.79
C PRO A 74 8.62 -15.07 13.56
N ASN A 75 7.90 -15.49 14.61
CA ASN A 75 6.47 -15.81 14.52
C ASN A 75 5.57 -14.61 14.17
N SER A 76 6.02 -13.39 14.49
CA SER A 76 5.33 -12.16 14.09
C SER A 76 5.65 -11.78 12.65
N LEU A 77 6.81 -12.18 12.16
CA LEU A 77 7.34 -11.76 10.89
C LEU A 77 6.56 -12.39 9.75
N ASP A 78 6.28 -13.69 9.84
CA ASP A 78 5.50 -14.41 8.83
C ASP A 78 4.11 -13.80 8.65
N LYS A 79 3.42 -13.48 9.74
CA LYS A 79 2.10 -12.83 9.70
C LYS A 79 2.16 -11.43 9.13
N MET A 80 3.25 -10.71 9.37
CA MET A 80 3.45 -9.35 8.90
C MET A 80 3.74 -9.29 7.41
N LEU A 81 4.53 -10.24 6.89
CA LEU A 81 4.82 -10.38 5.47
C LEU A 81 3.60 -10.87 4.66
N THR A 82 2.62 -11.48 5.31
CA THR A 82 1.31 -11.80 4.70
C THR A 82 0.28 -10.66 4.84
N GLY A 83 0.69 -9.52 5.40
CA GLY A 83 -0.14 -8.31 5.50
C GLY A 83 -1.16 -8.28 6.65
N HIS A 84 -1.28 -9.34 7.47
CA HIS A 84 -2.35 -9.47 8.47
C HIS A 84 -2.31 -8.37 9.57
N PRO A 85 -1.20 -8.15 10.31
CA PRO A 85 -1.09 -7.02 11.20
C PRO A 85 -0.68 -5.77 10.42
N TYR A 86 -1.66 -5.12 9.78
CA TYR A 86 -1.49 -3.94 8.94
C TYR A 86 -0.56 -2.89 9.57
N ALA A 87 -0.83 -2.44 10.81
CA ALA A 87 -0.03 -1.41 11.47
C ALA A 87 1.46 -1.80 11.62
N ARG A 88 1.72 -3.09 11.84
CA ARG A 88 3.08 -3.63 11.98
C ARG A 88 3.76 -3.75 10.61
N ALA A 89 3.03 -4.21 9.60
CA ALA A 89 3.51 -4.29 8.21
C ALA A 89 3.87 -2.91 7.67
N PHE A 90 2.99 -1.92 7.85
CA PHE A 90 3.22 -0.54 7.46
C PHE A 90 4.47 0.05 8.11
N ARG A 91 4.57 -0.01 9.44
CA ARG A 91 5.74 0.50 10.18
C ARG A 91 7.04 -0.15 9.69
N THR A 92 7.00 -1.45 9.42
CA THR A 92 8.17 -2.20 8.97
C THR A 92 8.58 -1.80 7.57
N HIS A 93 7.63 -1.64 6.66
CA HIS A 93 7.89 -1.17 5.32
C HIS A 93 8.52 0.23 5.33
N THR A 94 7.99 1.17 6.12
CA THR A 94 8.58 2.51 6.27
C THR A 94 10.02 2.44 6.79
N LEU A 95 10.28 1.61 7.79
CA LEU A 95 11.61 1.47 8.38
C LEU A 95 12.60 0.85 7.39
N LEU A 96 12.17 -0.17 6.65
CA LEU A 96 12.98 -0.82 5.64
C LEU A 96 13.31 0.16 4.50
N HIS A 97 12.30 0.88 4.00
CA HIS A 97 12.48 1.90 2.98
C HIS A 97 13.48 2.98 3.42
N LEU A 98 13.33 3.51 4.65
CA LEU A 98 14.26 4.48 5.22
C LEU A 98 15.68 3.94 5.35
N THR A 99 15.82 2.69 5.81
CA THR A 99 17.13 2.06 6.01
C THR A 99 17.84 1.85 4.68
N LEU A 100 17.12 1.34 3.67
CA LEU A 100 17.65 1.16 2.32
C LEU A 100 18.03 2.51 1.70
N ALA A 101 17.16 3.52 1.79
CA ALA A 101 17.45 4.86 1.31
C ALA A 101 18.72 5.42 1.97
N THR A 102 18.85 5.30 3.29
CA THR A 102 20.04 5.76 4.03
C THR A 102 21.31 5.05 3.59
N ILE A 103 21.25 3.72 3.40
CA ILE A 103 22.41 2.94 2.94
C ILE A 103 22.81 3.36 1.53
N ILE A 104 21.83 3.53 0.63
CA ILE A 104 22.05 3.96 -0.74
C ILE A 104 22.66 5.36 -0.74
N SER A 105 22.08 6.33 -0.02
CA SER A 105 22.60 7.69 0.07
C SER A 105 24.02 7.75 0.64
N LYS A 106 24.36 6.90 1.61
CA LYS A 106 25.74 6.82 2.14
C LYS A 106 26.75 6.24 1.14
N LYS A 107 26.29 5.35 0.26
CA LYS A 107 27.13 4.73 -0.78
C LYS A 107 27.18 5.55 -2.06
N LEU A 108 26.24 6.46 -2.24
CA LEU A 108 26.18 7.36 -3.38
C LEU A 108 27.34 8.36 -3.26
N VAL A 109 28.38 8.17 -4.07
CA VAL A 109 29.41 9.19 -4.28
C VAL A 109 28.84 10.17 -5.29
N ILE A 110 28.53 11.38 -4.85
CA ILE A 110 28.01 12.44 -5.71
C ILE A 110 29.21 13.15 -6.32
N ASP A 111 29.32 13.04 -7.64
CA ASP A 111 30.20 13.87 -8.48
C ASP A 111 29.56 15.25 -8.70
N ASP A 112 30.37 16.27 -9.01
CA ASP A 112 29.91 17.65 -9.15
C ASP A 112 28.83 17.80 -10.25
N ASP A 113 28.89 17.00 -11.31
CA ASP A 113 27.88 16.99 -12.39
C ASP A 113 26.57 16.28 -11.97
N MET A 114 26.69 15.29 -11.10
CA MET A 114 25.55 14.58 -10.50
C MET A 114 24.80 15.48 -9.49
N ASP A 115 25.54 16.32 -8.75
CA ASP A 115 24.96 17.25 -7.79
C ASP A 115 24.13 18.33 -8.50
N ALA A 116 24.65 18.90 -9.60
CA ALA A 116 23.93 19.87 -10.41
C ALA A 116 22.62 19.30 -10.99
N ASN A 117 22.65 18.07 -11.49
CA ASN A 117 21.45 17.38 -11.97
C ASN A 117 20.45 17.10 -10.85
N LEU A 118 20.93 16.72 -9.65
CA LEU A 118 20.07 16.48 -8.50
C LEU A 118 19.37 17.77 -8.03
N GLN A 119 20.07 18.91 -8.04
CA GLN A 119 19.47 20.22 -7.73
C GLN A 119 18.36 20.58 -8.72
N ASN A 120 18.60 20.41 -10.02
CA ASN A 120 17.60 20.68 -11.05
C ASN A 120 16.34 19.80 -10.88
N ILE A 121 16.52 18.51 -10.56
CA ILE A 121 15.40 17.59 -10.28
C ILE A 121 14.65 18.01 -9.01
N ILE A 122 15.35 18.38 -7.94
CA ILE A 122 14.72 18.85 -6.70
C ILE A 122 13.90 20.11 -6.94
N GLU A 123 14.42 21.04 -7.74
CA GLU A 123 13.74 22.28 -8.09
C GLU A 123 12.49 22.01 -8.95
N ASP A 124 12.59 21.11 -9.93
CA ASP A 124 11.43 20.70 -10.74
C ASP A 124 10.36 20.00 -9.89
N VAL A 125 10.74 19.09 -8.99
CA VAL A 125 9.81 18.43 -8.06
C VAL A 125 9.14 19.45 -7.14
N LYS A 126 9.87 20.45 -6.64
CA LYS A 126 9.29 21.53 -5.81
C LYS A 126 8.26 22.34 -6.59
N ASN A 127 8.51 22.60 -7.87
CA ASN A 127 7.63 23.41 -8.70
C ASN A 127 6.40 22.62 -9.17
N ASN A 128 6.50 21.30 -9.29
CA ASN A 128 5.42 20.42 -9.76
C ASN A 128 4.63 19.75 -8.62
N THR A 129 5.08 19.85 -7.36
CA THR A 129 4.35 19.29 -6.22
C THR A 129 3.27 20.27 -5.78
N ILE A 130 2.02 19.87 -5.99
CA ILE A 130 0.83 20.60 -5.54
C ILE A 130 0.89 20.75 -4.00
N SER A 131 0.89 21.99 -3.51
CA SER A 131 0.89 22.28 -2.08
C SER A 131 -0.47 21.95 -1.46
N TYR A 132 -0.50 21.63 -0.17
CA TYR A 132 -1.76 21.47 0.57
C TYR A 132 -2.68 22.69 0.44
N ASN A 133 -2.10 23.89 0.35
CA ASN A 133 -2.87 25.13 0.16
C ASN A 133 -3.51 25.23 -1.24
N ASP A 134 -2.93 24.57 -2.25
CA ASP A 134 -3.45 24.53 -3.62
C ASP A 134 -4.64 23.56 -3.73
N ILE A 135 -4.72 22.58 -2.82
CA ILE A 135 -5.84 21.62 -2.72
C ILE A 135 -7.04 22.24 -1.99
N GLU A 136 -6.80 23.06 -0.95
CA GLU A 136 -7.87 23.71 -0.19
C GLU A 136 -8.55 24.86 -0.95
N ASN A 137 -7.86 25.48 -1.92
CA ASN A 137 -8.36 26.61 -2.69
C ASN A 137 -8.79 26.22 -4.13
N CYS A 138 -9.29 25.01 -4.29
CA CYS A 138 -9.55 24.37 -5.59
C CYS A 138 -10.64 25.10 -6.39
N ASP A 139 -10.22 26.03 -7.26
CA ASP A 139 -11.02 26.54 -8.38
C ASP A 139 -10.82 25.63 -9.61
N GLU A 140 -11.85 25.51 -10.46
CA GLU A 140 -12.04 24.56 -11.59
C GLU A 140 -10.85 24.32 -12.57
N LYS A 141 -9.72 25.03 -12.45
CA LYS A 141 -8.57 24.92 -13.35
C LYS A 141 -7.58 23.79 -13.02
N THR A 142 -7.69 23.14 -11.87
CA THR A 142 -6.79 22.04 -11.45
C THR A 142 -7.15 20.67 -12.02
N GLU A 143 -8.26 20.51 -12.75
CA GLU A 143 -8.60 19.23 -13.39
C GLU A 143 -7.62 18.81 -14.50
N ALA A 144 -6.88 19.76 -15.10
CA ALA A 144 -5.94 19.46 -16.18
C ALA A 144 -4.62 18.80 -15.72
N LEU A 145 -4.37 18.68 -14.42
CA LEU A 145 -3.16 18.04 -13.86
C LEU A 145 -3.45 16.70 -13.16
N LEU A 146 -4.72 16.26 -13.15
CA LEU A 146 -5.15 15.01 -12.52
C LEU A 146 -5.44 13.89 -13.52
N TYR A 147 -5.13 14.08 -14.81
CA TYR A 147 -5.22 13.04 -15.85
C TYR A 147 -3.95 12.94 -16.69
#